data_AF-A0A6A6SM31-F1
#
_entry.id   AF-A0A6A6SM31-F1
#
_cell.length_a   1.000
_cell.length_b   1.000
_cell.length_c   1.000
_cell.angle_alpha   90.00
_cell.angle_beta   90.00
_cell.angle_gamma   90.00
#
_symmetry.space_group_name_H-M   'P 1'
#
loop_
_entity.id
_entity.type
_entity.pdbx_description
1 polymer ?
#
loop_
_entity_poly.entity_id
_entity_poly.type
_entity_poly.pdbx_seq_one_letter_code
_entity_poly.pdbx_strand_id
1 'polypeptide(L)'
;MSLSLQQPASQPRQQAIPASYGFHPIPTSVIHTVAHEFGHVLGMYHEHQRDDRDHYVRYQCEKLEGYDQAKKDVEAKGQHTIEEVCASVSLGYEYNFPSAPQFSTQRYFDDLGGIYVTKGGEYDWHSIMHYTSDAFHNDRLSRDPPNVPLFRWVNGDPDFQPPPVDHTPTADEAKLIGWNEQETTDDLYSHIQTLYPW
;
A
#
# COMPACT_ATOMS: atom_id res chain seq x y z
N MET A 1 86.32 -16.98 -5.47
CA MET A 1 85.39 -16.45 -6.50
C MET A 1 83.98 -16.68 -5.98
N SER A 2 83.33 -15.62 -5.48
CA SER A 2 81.95 -15.68 -4.99
C SER A 2 80.99 -15.74 -6.16
N LEU A 3 80.19 -16.81 -6.25
CA LEU A 3 79.14 -16.94 -7.24
C LEU A 3 77.81 -16.47 -6.62
N SER A 4 77.31 -15.39 -7.22
CA SER A 4 76.03 -14.73 -6.99
C SER A 4 74.85 -15.70 -7.07
N LEU A 5 74.03 -15.75 -6.03
CA LEU A 5 72.70 -16.36 -6.05
C LEU A 5 71.71 -15.33 -6.61
N GLN A 6 71.38 -15.45 -7.89
CA GLN A 6 70.24 -14.75 -8.49
C GLN A 6 68.93 -15.41 -7.99
N GLN A 7 68.04 -14.65 -7.35
CA GLN A 7 66.68 -15.10 -7.03
C GLN A 7 65.83 -15.21 -8.31
N PRO A 8 64.96 -16.23 -8.45
CA PRO A 8 64.00 -16.27 -9.55
C PRO A 8 62.83 -15.30 -9.32
N ALA A 9 62.38 -14.70 -10.43
CA ALA A 9 61.33 -13.70 -10.54
C ALA A 9 60.00 -14.16 -9.94
N SER A 10 59.32 -13.23 -9.24
CA SER A 10 57.96 -13.39 -8.73
C SER A 10 56.96 -13.56 -9.88
N GLN A 11 56.21 -14.65 -9.87
CA GLN A 11 55.04 -14.81 -10.74
C GLN A 11 53.98 -13.74 -10.40
N PRO A 12 53.24 -13.22 -11.39
CA PRO A 12 52.16 -12.29 -11.13
C PRO A 12 51.09 -12.98 -10.30
N ARG A 13 50.79 -12.40 -9.13
CA ARG A 13 49.72 -12.82 -8.23
C ARG A 13 48.41 -12.72 -9.01
N GLN A 14 47.86 -13.85 -9.48
CA GLN A 14 46.44 -13.91 -9.83
C GLN A 14 45.68 -13.50 -8.58
N GLN A 15 45.13 -12.29 -8.58
CA GLN A 15 44.18 -11.89 -7.55
C GLN A 15 42.97 -12.80 -7.75
N ALA A 16 42.85 -13.80 -6.89
CA ALA A 16 41.59 -14.49 -6.72
C ALA A 16 40.55 -13.42 -6.32
N ILE A 17 39.57 -13.21 -7.19
CA ILE A 17 38.38 -12.41 -6.86
C ILE A 17 37.77 -13.07 -5.62
N PRO A 18 37.59 -12.34 -4.50
CA PRO A 18 37.06 -12.94 -3.29
C PRO A 18 35.66 -13.48 -3.58
N ALA A 19 35.42 -14.73 -3.18
CA ALA A 19 34.14 -15.43 -3.25
C ALA A 19 33.11 -14.87 -2.24
N SER A 20 32.97 -13.54 -2.17
CA SER A 20 32.15 -12.86 -1.15
C SER A 20 31.06 -11.94 -1.73
N TYR A 21 30.80 -11.97 -3.03
CA TYR A 21 29.48 -11.53 -3.51
C TYR A 21 28.49 -12.68 -3.29
N GLY A 22 28.22 -12.97 -2.02
CA GLY A 22 27.14 -13.86 -1.62
C GLY A 22 25.83 -13.24 -2.08
N PHE A 23 25.01 -14.03 -2.76
CA PHE A 23 23.63 -13.70 -3.10
C PHE A 23 22.91 -13.22 -1.82
N HIS A 24 22.62 -11.93 -1.73
CA HIS A 24 21.74 -11.40 -0.69
C HIS A 24 20.31 -11.60 -1.22
N PRO A 25 19.49 -12.46 -0.60
CA PRO A 25 18.10 -12.57 -0.99
C PRO A 25 17.45 -11.20 -0.80
N ILE A 26 16.91 -10.65 -1.88
CA ILE A 26 16.12 -9.43 -1.82
C ILE A 26 14.92 -9.74 -0.91
N PRO A 27 14.63 -8.89 0.10
CA PRO A 27 13.46 -9.10 0.94
C PRO A 27 12.18 -9.16 0.09
N THR A 28 11.28 -10.09 0.39
CA THR A 28 10.01 -10.25 -0.34
C THR A 28 9.19 -8.96 -0.37
N SER A 29 9.27 -8.14 0.69
CA SER A 29 8.64 -6.82 0.73
C SER A 29 9.11 -5.88 -0.38
N VAL A 30 10.38 -5.93 -0.79
CA VAL A 30 10.91 -5.10 -1.88
C VAL A 30 10.36 -5.55 -3.22
N ILE A 31 10.23 -6.86 -3.45
CA ILE A 31 9.63 -7.41 -4.68
C ILE A 31 8.17 -6.97 -4.78
N HIS A 32 7.42 -7.13 -3.68
CA HIS A 32 6.02 -6.69 -3.59
C HIS A 32 5.89 -5.20 -3.89
N THR A 33 6.69 -4.32 -3.26
CA THR A 33 6.64 -2.88 -3.53
C THR A 33 6.96 -2.57 -4.99
N VAL A 34 8.01 -3.15 -5.57
CA VAL A 34 8.35 -2.88 -6.98
C VAL A 34 7.20 -3.31 -7.91
N ALA A 35 6.59 -4.47 -7.67
CA ALA A 35 5.47 -4.95 -8.48
C ALA A 35 4.19 -4.13 -8.27
N HIS A 36 3.91 -3.65 -7.05
CA HIS A 36 2.84 -2.70 -6.74
C HIS A 36 2.99 -1.39 -7.54
N GLU A 37 4.17 -0.76 -7.49
CA GLU A 37 4.44 0.46 -8.25
C GLU A 37 4.38 0.22 -9.76
N PHE A 38 4.79 -0.96 -10.23
CA PHE A 38 4.65 -1.33 -11.64
C PHE A 38 3.16 -1.50 -12.03
N GLY A 39 2.33 -2.00 -11.12
CA GLY A 39 0.87 -2.02 -11.27
C GLY A 39 0.32 -0.61 -11.53
N HIS A 40 0.74 0.40 -10.77
CA HIS A 40 0.37 1.79 -11.04
C HIS A 40 0.80 2.28 -12.43
N VAL A 41 2.01 1.94 -12.89
CA VAL A 41 2.48 2.28 -14.25
C VAL A 41 1.59 1.66 -15.34
N LEU A 42 1.04 0.47 -15.08
CA LEU A 42 0.12 -0.23 -15.98
C LEU A 42 -1.33 0.26 -15.87
N GLY A 43 -1.62 1.19 -14.95
CA GLY A 43 -2.94 1.79 -14.79
C GLY A 43 -3.81 1.13 -13.71
N MET A 44 -3.23 0.28 -12.86
CA MET A 44 -3.92 -0.28 -11.70
C MET A 44 -4.00 0.76 -10.57
N TYR A 45 -5.14 0.78 -9.90
CA TYR A 45 -5.38 1.59 -8.70
C TYR A 45 -5.54 0.67 -7.48
N HIS A 46 -5.55 1.27 -6.29
CA HIS A 46 -5.73 0.48 -5.10
C HIS A 46 -7.11 -0.19 -5.02
N GLU A 47 -7.12 -1.48 -4.70
CA GLU A 47 -8.34 -2.27 -4.56
C GLU A 47 -9.25 -1.70 -3.46
N HIS A 48 -8.64 -1.25 -2.37
CA HIS A 48 -9.32 -0.58 -1.27
C HIS A 48 -9.71 0.89 -1.57
N GLN A 49 -9.64 1.36 -2.82
CA GLN A 49 -10.18 2.65 -3.26
C GLN A 49 -11.35 2.50 -4.24
N ARG A 50 -11.81 1.26 -4.48
CA ARG A 50 -13.02 0.98 -5.25
C ARG A 50 -14.25 1.73 -4.72
N ASP A 51 -15.18 2.02 -5.62
CA ASP A 51 -16.46 2.64 -5.29
C ASP A 51 -17.36 1.73 -4.44
N ASP A 52 -17.27 0.41 -4.60
CA ASP A 52 -17.98 -0.61 -3.82
C ASP A 52 -17.22 -1.10 -2.58
N ARG A 53 -16.04 -0.54 -2.25
CA ARG A 53 -15.18 -1.09 -1.19
C ARG A 53 -15.84 -1.13 0.18
N ASP A 54 -16.76 -0.22 0.48
CA ASP A 54 -17.32 -0.07 1.84
C ASP A 54 -18.22 -1.27 2.21
N HIS A 55 -18.60 -2.09 1.22
CA HIS A 55 -19.23 -3.40 1.39
C HIS A 55 -18.25 -4.48 1.92
N TYR A 56 -16.94 -4.26 1.82
CA TYR A 56 -15.90 -5.24 2.13
C TYR A 56 -14.97 -4.76 3.25
N VAL A 57 -14.55 -3.51 3.19
CA VAL A 57 -13.62 -2.87 4.14
C VAL A 57 -14.24 -1.65 4.79
N ARG A 58 -13.63 -1.18 5.88
CA ARG A 58 -13.89 0.14 6.45
C ARG A 58 -12.60 0.90 6.61
N TYR A 59 -12.59 2.12 6.09
CA TYR A 59 -11.58 3.13 6.33
C TYR A 59 -11.93 3.99 7.56
N GLN A 60 -10.97 4.15 8.47
CA GLN A 60 -11.08 4.92 9.72
C GLN A 60 -10.00 6.00 9.73
N CYS A 61 -10.30 7.16 9.14
CA CYS A 61 -9.35 8.26 8.98
C CYS A 61 -8.74 8.72 10.31
N GLU A 62 -9.51 8.66 11.39
CA GLU A 62 -9.10 9.04 12.74
C GLU A 62 -8.01 8.15 13.35
N LYS A 63 -7.72 7.01 12.71
CA LYS A 63 -6.67 6.07 13.11
C LYS A 63 -5.37 6.28 12.35
N LEU A 64 -5.35 7.18 11.37
CA LEU A 64 -4.13 7.52 10.63
C LEU A 64 -3.15 8.32 11.48
N GLU A 65 -1.86 8.10 11.23
CA GLU A 65 -0.81 8.98 11.74
C GLU A 65 -1.03 10.41 11.21
N GLY A 66 -0.97 11.39 12.12
CA GLY A 66 -1.13 12.82 11.80
C GLY A 66 -2.56 13.35 11.95
N TYR A 67 -3.57 12.50 12.15
CA TYR A 67 -4.99 12.91 12.22
C TYR A 67 -5.27 14.02 13.23
N ASP A 68 -4.77 13.89 14.47
CA ASP A 68 -5.02 14.87 15.53
C ASP A 68 -4.50 16.28 15.19
N GLN A 69 -3.40 16.35 14.44
CA GLN A 69 -2.82 17.62 14.01
C GLN A 69 -3.62 18.19 12.85
N ALA A 70 -3.92 17.36 11.85
CA ALA A 70 -4.76 17.74 10.71
C ALA A 70 -6.11 18.29 11.17
N LYS A 71 -6.77 17.60 12.11
CA LYS A 71 -8.06 18.03 12.69
C LYS A 71 -7.97 19.43 13.32
N LYS A 72 -6.92 19.71 14.10
CA LYS A 72 -6.71 21.05 14.69
C LYS A 72 -6.52 22.11 13.61
N ASP A 73 -5.76 21.80 12.56
CA ASP A 73 -5.48 22.76 11.48
C ASP A 73 -6.74 23.03 10.65
N VAL A 74 -7.56 22.02 10.42
CA VAL A 74 -8.89 22.13 9.79
C VAL A 74 -9.82 23.01 10.62
N GLU A 75 -9.96 22.72 11.92
CA GLU A 75 -10.79 23.50 12.84
C GLU A 75 -10.29 24.95 12.97
N ALA A 76 -8.97 25.17 12.99
CA ALA A 76 -8.39 26.51 13.08
C ALA A 76 -8.61 27.35 11.82
N LYS A 77 -8.56 26.76 10.62
CA LYS A 77 -8.88 27.46 9.38
C LYS A 77 -10.39 27.70 9.22
N GLY A 78 -11.22 26.76 9.66
CA GLY A 78 -12.70 26.86 9.60
C GLY A 78 -13.28 26.90 8.19
N GLN A 79 -12.56 26.39 7.18
CA GLN A 79 -12.96 26.39 5.77
C GLN A 79 -13.54 25.04 5.30
N HIS A 80 -13.12 23.95 5.94
CA HIS A 80 -13.47 22.57 5.60
C HIS A 80 -13.76 21.77 6.87
N THR A 81 -14.38 20.60 6.73
CA THR A 81 -14.48 19.61 7.81
C THR A 81 -13.38 18.56 7.69
N ILE A 82 -13.08 17.86 8.79
CA ILE A 82 -12.05 16.82 8.77
C ILE A 82 -12.47 15.66 7.85
N GLU A 83 -13.76 15.39 7.74
CA GLU A 83 -14.33 14.39 6.84
C GLU A 83 -14.08 14.75 5.37
N GLU A 84 -14.21 16.02 4.99
CA GLU A 84 -13.87 16.49 3.63
C GLU A 84 -12.37 16.29 3.35
N VAL A 85 -11.50 16.58 4.32
CA VAL A 85 -10.06 16.35 4.19
C VAL A 85 -9.74 14.86 4.07
N CYS A 86 -10.35 14.00 4.90
CA CYS A 86 -10.17 12.56 4.88
C CYS A 86 -10.60 11.92 3.56
N ALA A 87 -11.59 12.50 2.89
CA ALA A 87 -12.10 12.02 1.61
C ALA A 87 -11.32 12.57 0.40
N SER A 88 -10.46 13.59 0.56
CA SER A 88 -9.89 14.34 -0.56
C SER A 88 -8.37 14.25 -0.65
N VAL A 89 -7.88 13.97 -1.86
CA VAL A 89 -6.45 14.03 -2.19
C VAL A 89 -5.92 15.45 -2.02
N SER A 90 -6.59 16.43 -2.62
CA SER A 90 -6.14 17.83 -2.62
C SER A 90 -6.16 18.44 -1.22
N LEU A 91 -7.26 18.27 -0.49
CA LEU A 91 -7.36 18.82 0.86
C LEU A 91 -6.42 18.10 1.83
N GLY A 92 -6.21 16.79 1.69
CA GLY A 92 -5.23 16.05 2.50
C GLY A 92 -3.84 16.67 2.41
N TYR A 93 -3.36 17.02 1.21
CA TYR A 93 -2.09 17.73 1.06
C TYR A 93 -2.14 19.18 1.53
N GLU A 94 -3.23 19.90 1.29
CA GLU A 94 -3.38 21.30 1.74
C GLU A 94 -3.31 21.45 3.27
N TYR A 95 -3.82 20.45 3.99
CA TYR A 95 -3.78 20.38 5.45
C TYR A 95 -2.60 19.59 6.00
N ASN A 96 -1.57 19.32 5.18
CA ASN A 96 -0.36 18.60 5.58
C ASN A 96 -0.66 17.23 6.25
N PHE A 97 -1.66 16.53 5.73
CA PHE A 97 -2.10 15.21 6.18
C PHE A 97 -1.89 14.16 5.07
N PRO A 98 -0.63 13.79 4.77
CA PRO A 98 -0.27 13.03 3.56
C PRO A 98 -0.78 11.58 3.56
N SER A 99 -1.21 11.07 4.71
CA SER A 99 -1.80 9.73 4.85
C SER A 99 -3.25 9.66 4.36
N ALA A 100 -4.05 10.73 4.51
CA ALA A 100 -5.44 10.74 4.05
C ALA A 100 -5.60 10.55 2.52
N PRO A 101 -4.81 11.21 1.64
CA PRO A 101 -4.84 10.99 0.20
C PRO A 101 -4.65 9.53 -0.24
N GLN A 102 -3.97 8.72 0.57
CA GLN A 102 -3.67 7.32 0.26
C GLN A 102 -4.91 6.41 0.32
N PHE A 103 -5.95 6.83 1.04
CA PHE A 103 -7.23 6.12 1.19
C PHE A 103 -8.40 6.87 0.51
N SER A 104 -8.11 8.02 -0.13
CA SER A 104 -9.13 8.88 -0.71
C SER A 104 -9.89 8.16 -1.82
N THR A 105 -11.19 8.42 -1.89
CA THR A 105 -12.08 7.91 -2.94
C THR A 105 -12.40 8.98 -3.98
N GLN A 106 -11.82 10.17 -3.80
CA GLN A 106 -12.05 11.30 -4.67
C GLN A 106 -11.54 10.96 -6.08
N ARG A 107 -12.37 11.27 -7.07
CA ARG A 107 -12.03 11.09 -8.48
C ARG A 107 -10.81 11.96 -8.79
N TYR A 108 -9.74 11.34 -9.27
CA TYR A 108 -8.48 12.01 -9.50
C TYR A 108 -8.53 13.07 -10.64
N PHE A 109 -9.55 13.05 -11.52
CA PHE A 109 -9.62 13.94 -12.71
C PHE A 109 -11.05 14.21 -13.21
N ASP A 110 -11.71 15.23 -12.68
CA ASP A 110 -12.89 15.82 -13.31
C ASP A 110 -12.42 16.86 -14.34
N ASP A 111 -12.32 16.47 -15.64
CA ASP A 111 -12.49 17.31 -16.85
C ASP A 111 -11.85 16.74 -18.16
N LEU A 112 -11.10 15.62 -18.10
CA LEU A 112 -10.50 15.00 -19.30
C LEU A 112 -10.94 13.54 -19.57
N GLY A 113 -12.04 13.10 -18.97
CA GLY A 113 -12.52 11.71 -19.08
C GLY A 113 -11.85 10.81 -18.04
N GLY A 114 -12.22 11.02 -16.78
CA GLY A 114 -11.61 10.36 -15.63
C GLY A 114 -11.58 8.84 -15.74
N ILE A 115 -10.49 8.25 -15.22
CA ILE A 115 -10.40 6.81 -14.99
C ILE A 115 -11.14 6.54 -13.68
N TYR A 116 -12.24 5.83 -13.77
CA TYR A 116 -12.93 5.30 -12.61
C TYR A 116 -12.18 4.06 -12.14
N VAL A 117 -11.90 3.94 -10.83
CA VAL A 117 -11.69 2.63 -10.22
C VAL A 117 -13.07 2.00 -10.04
N THR A 118 -13.72 1.70 -11.16
CA THR A 118 -14.99 0.96 -11.16
C THR A 118 -14.73 -0.47 -10.71
N LYS A 119 -15.75 -1.09 -10.12
CA LYS A 119 -15.86 -2.55 -10.00
C LYS A 119 -15.39 -3.27 -11.27
N GLY A 120 -14.19 -3.86 -11.22
CA GLY A 120 -13.62 -4.70 -12.28
C GLY A 120 -13.97 -6.18 -12.15
N GLY A 121 -14.65 -6.56 -11.05
CA GLY A 121 -14.93 -7.95 -10.71
C GLY A 121 -15.31 -8.14 -9.23
N GLU A 122 -15.07 -9.34 -8.71
CA GLU A 122 -15.12 -9.62 -7.26
C GLU A 122 -14.06 -8.81 -6.51
N TYR A 123 -14.21 -8.64 -5.20
CA TYR A 123 -13.23 -7.94 -4.38
C TYR A 123 -12.01 -8.85 -4.14
N ASP A 124 -10.82 -8.44 -4.59
CA ASP A 124 -9.62 -9.23 -4.45
C ASP A 124 -8.85 -8.90 -3.16
N TRP A 125 -9.07 -9.71 -2.13
CA TRP A 125 -8.34 -9.63 -0.86
C TRP A 125 -6.82 -9.83 -1.01
N HIS A 126 -6.40 -10.49 -2.08
CA HIS A 126 -5.01 -10.81 -2.36
C HIS A 126 -4.36 -9.85 -3.37
N SER A 127 -5.10 -8.82 -3.80
CA SER A 127 -4.58 -7.86 -4.77
C SER A 127 -3.27 -7.27 -4.27
N ILE A 128 -2.29 -7.21 -5.18
CA ILE A 128 -1.03 -6.51 -4.93
C ILE A 128 -1.27 -5.01 -4.69
N MET A 129 -2.41 -4.49 -5.14
CA MET A 129 -2.84 -3.10 -4.95
C MET A 129 -3.68 -2.90 -3.68
N HIS A 130 -3.75 -3.87 -2.77
CA HIS A 130 -4.47 -3.74 -1.51
C HIS A 130 -3.53 -3.35 -0.36
N TYR A 131 -3.92 -2.36 0.46
CA TYR A 131 -3.18 -2.02 1.67
C TYR A 131 -3.49 -2.96 2.82
N THR A 132 -2.50 -3.17 3.66
CA THR A 132 -2.64 -3.86 4.93
C THR A 132 -3.29 -2.96 5.98
N SER A 133 -3.77 -3.55 7.08
CA SER A 133 -4.37 -2.78 8.18
C SER A 133 -3.39 -1.83 8.87
N ASP A 134 -2.10 -2.08 8.81
CA ASP A 134 -1.06 -1.25 9.43
C ASP A 134 -0.58 -0.08 8.56
N ALA A 135 -1.04 0.02 7.30
CA ALA A 135 -0.67 1.10 6.41
C ALA A 135 -1.03 2.47 7.01
N PHE A 136 -0.03 3.33 7.21
CA PHE A 136 -0.16 4.67 7.81
C PHE A 136 -0.82 4.70 9.19
N HIS A 137 -0.76 3.59 9.93
CA HIS A 137 -1.33 3.44 11.27
C HIS A 137 -0.69 4.40 12.28
N ASN A 138 -1.52 5.02 13.12
CA ASN A 138 -1.04 5.78 14.26
C ASN A 138 -0.45 4.83 15.31
N ASP A 139 0.89 4.77 15.40
CA ASP A 139 1.63 3.89 16.30
C ASP A 139 1.29 4.02 17.81
N ARG A 140 0.55 5.07 18.20
CA ARG A 140 0.05 5.22 19.58
C ARG A 140 -1.18 4.37 19.88
N LEU A 141 -1.83 3.83 18.85
CA LEU A 141 -3.03 3.00 18.94
C LEU A 141 -2.68 1.52 18.88
N SER A 142 -3.50 0.68 19.51
CA SER A 142 -3.38 -0.77 19.41
C SER A 142 -3.71 -1.27 17.99
N ARG A 143 -3.14 -2.42 17.63
CA ARG A 143 -3.32 -3.03 16.31
C ARG A 143 -4.48 -4.04 16.33
N ASP A 144 -5.69 -3.54 16.53
CA ASP A 144 -6.95 -4.29 16.47
C ASP A 144 -7.94 -3.54 15.55
N PRO A 145 -8.94 -4.22 14.96
CA PRO A 145 -9.80 -3.64 13.92
C PRO A 145 -10.43 -2.27 14.29
N PRO A 146 -10.93 -2.03 15.51
CA PRO A 146 -11.39 -0.70 15.95
C PRO A 146 -10.35 0.43 15.94
N ASN A 147 -9.06 0.09 15.84
CA ASN A 147 -7.95 1.02 16.06
C ASN A 147 -6.98 1.13 14.89
N VAL A 148 -7.22 0.45 13.78
CA VAL A 148 -6.41 0.51 12.56
C VAL A 148 -7.07 1.36 11.46
N PRO A 149 -6.32 2.02 10.57
CA PRO A 149 -6.91 2.80 9.48
C PRO A 149 -7.80 2.01 8.53
N LEU A 150 -7.54 0.72 8.34
CA LEU A 150 -8.29 -0.12 7.41
C LEU A 150 -8.50 -1.50 8.02
N PHE A 151 -9.73 -1.99 8.00
CA PHE A 151 -10.04 -3.38 8.35
C PHE A 151 -11.05 -3.97 7.37
N ARG A 152 -11.20 -5.30 7.39
CA ARG A 152 -12.23 -5.99 6.61
C ARG A 152 -13.40 -6.47 7.44
N TRP A 153 -14.59 -6.45 6.86
CA TRP A 153 -15.78 -7.09 7.40
C TRP A 153 -15.67 -8.61 7.27
N VAL A 154 -16.05 -9.33 8.32
CA VAL A 154 -16.07 -10.80 8.31
C VAL A 154 -17.07 -11.35 7.30
N ASN A 155 -18.21 -10.67 7.15
CA ASN A 155 -19.26 -11.00 6.19
C ASN A 155 -19.30 -10.00 5.02
N GLY A 156 -18.17 -9.36 4.71
CA GLY A 156 -18.10 -8.40 3.61
C GLY A 156 -18.30 -9.11 2.27
N ASP A 157 -19.32 -8.69 1.53
CA ASP A 157 -19.73 -9.22 0.23
C ASP A 157 -20.50 -8.13 -0.57
N PRO A 158 -20.82 -8.32 -1.85
CA PRO A 158 -21.50 -7.29 -2.66
C PRO A 158 -22.85 -6.81 -2.11
N ASP A 159 -23.56 -7.62 -1.32
CA ASP A 159 -24.89 -7.32 -0.78
C ASP A 159 -24.83 -6.83 0.68
N PHE A 160 -23.69 -7.03 1.36
CA PHE A 160 -23.44 -6.63 2.74
C PHE A 160 -23.66 -5.14 2.92
N GLN A 161 -24.54 -4.76 3.84
CA GLN A 161 -24.74 -3.35 4.16
C GLN A 161 -23.85 -2.97 5.35
N PRO A 162 -22.84 -2.11 5.15
CA PRO A 162 -21.95 -1.74 6.24
C PRO A 162 -22.73 -1.04 7.35
N PRO A 163 -22.40 -1.32 8.63
CA PRO A 163 -22.92 -0.55 9.74
C PRO A 163 -22.62 0.95 9.57
N PRO A 164 -23.36 1.83 10.26
CA PRO A 164 -23.05 3.25 10.34
C PRO A 164 -21.60 3.53 10.79
N VAL A 165 -21.08 4.71 10.47
CA VAL A 165 -19.68 5.10 10.77
C VAL A 165 -19.40 5.17 12.28
N ASP A 166 -20.41 5.47 13.10
CA ASP A 166 -20.33 5.49 14.56
C ASP A 166 -20.39 4.10 15.22
N HIS A 167 -20.59 3.04 14.43
CA HIS A 167 -20.53 1.66 14.92
C HIS A 167 -19.09 1.21 15.16
N THR A 168 -18.72 0.95 16.40
CA THR A 168 -17.46 0.29 16.74
C THR A 168 -17.57 -1.21 16.47
N PRO A 169 -16.77 -1.79 15.55
CA PRO A 169 -16.85 -3.20 15.22
C PRO A 169 -16.41 -4.09 16.38
N THR A 170 -17.10 -5.22 16.55
CA THR A 170 -16.67 -6.28 17.47
C THR A 170 -15.63 -7.20 16.84
N ALA A 171 -15.00 -8.05 17.65
CA ALA A 171 -14.01 -9.03 17.18
C ALA A 171 -14.58 -10.07 16.19
N ASP A 172 -15.90 -10.31 16.23
CA ASP A 172 -16.58 -11.25 15.32
C ASP A 172 -17.04 -10.58 14.01
N GLU A 173 -17.07 -9.25 13.97
CA GLU A 173 -17.52 -8.47 12.81
C GLU A 173 -16.37 -8.03 11.91
N ALA A 174 -15.17 -7.84 12.47
CA ALA A 174 -14.04 -7.28 11.75
C ALA A 174 -12.74 -8.06 11.94
N LYS A 175 -11.92 -8.10 10.89
CA LYS A 175 -10.59 -8.73 10.88
C LYS A 175 -9.55 -7.78 10.33
N LEU A 176 -8.31 -7.94 10.82
CA LEU A 176 -7.15 -7.30 10.22
C LEU A 176 -6.88 -7.87 8.82
N ILE A 177 -6.36 -7.01 7.95
CA ILE A 177 -5.84 -7.33 6.63
C ILE A 177 -4.32 -7.44 6.80
N GLY A 178 -3.79 -8.65 6.64
CA GLY A 178 -2.36 -8.92 6.74
C GLY A 178 -1.64 -8.68 5.40
N TRP A 179 -0.31 -8.78 5.44
CA TRP A 179 0.50 -8.81 4.24
C TRP A 179 0.13 -10.02 3.37
N ASN A 180 -0.10 -9.78 2.09
CA ASN A 180 -0.29 -10.85 1.11
C ASN A 180 1.07 -11.48 0.80
N GLU A 181 1.43 -12.53 1.52
CA GLU A 181 2.61 -13.36 1.19
C GLU A 181 2.36 -14.27 -0.01
N GLN A 182 1.09 -14.50 -0.34
CA GLN A 182 0.68 -15.09 -1.60
C GLN A 182 0.63 -13.94 -2.59
N GLU A 183 1.74 -13.71 -3.29
CA GLU A 183 1.70 -12.94 -4.52
C GLU A 183 0.72 -13.69 -5.44
N THR A 184 -0.53 -13.25 -5.51
CA THR A 184 -1.37 -13.62 -6.64
C THR A 184 -0.78 -12.87 -7.82
N THR A 185 0.26 -13.48 -8.40
CA THR A 185 0.82 -13.09 -9.69
C THR A 185 -0.29 -12.90 -10.72
N ASP A 186 -1.45 -13.53 -10.51
CA ASP A 186 -2.69 -13.44 -11.27
C ASP A 186 -3.18 -12.01 -11.48
N ASP A 187 -3.00 -11.09 -10.53
CA ASP A 187 -3.55 -9.73 -10.65
C ASP A 187 -2.78 -8.92 -11.69
N LEU A 188 -1.46 -8.84 -11.52
CA LEU A 188 -0.55 -8.21 -12.48
C LEU A 188 -0.52 -8.98 -13.81
N TYR A 189 -0.50 -10.31 -13.75
CA TYR A 189 -0.47 -11.18 -14.93
C TYR A 189 -1.73 -11.03 -15.78
N SER A 190 -2.92 -11.08 -15.18
CA SER A 190 -4.20 -10.93 -15.90
C SER A 190 -4.35 -9.52 -16.47
N HIS A 191 -3.88 -8.49 -15.76
CA HIS A 191 -3.90 -7.13 -16.28
C HIS A 191 -2.96 -6.96 -17.48
N ILE A 192 -1.74 -7.52 -17.39
CA ILE A 192 -0.80 -7.57 -18.51
C ILE A 192 -1.41 -8.34 -19.70
N GLN A 193 -2.04 -9.50 -19.48
CA GLN A 193 -2.72 -10.26 -20.53
C GLN A 193 -3.87 -9.48 -21.19
N THR A 194 -4.58 -8.65 -20.42
CA THR A 194 -5.65 -7.80 -20.93
C THR A 194 -5.11 -6.69 -21.83
N LEU A 195 -4.03 -6.03 -21.43
CA LEU A 195 -3.36 -4.99 -22.23
C LEU A 195 -2.67 -5.57 -23.47
N TYR A 196 -2.21 -6.82 -23.37
CA TYR A 196 -1.36 -7.47 -24.34
C TYR A 196 -1.76 -8.94 -24.59
N PRO A 197 -2.85 -9.17 -25.34
CA PRO A 197 -3.33 -10.51 -25.65
C PRO A 197 -2.53 -11.10 -26.82
N TRP A 198 -1.41 -11.76 -26.54
CA TRP A 198 -0.61 -12.51 -27.52
C TRP A 198 -0.34 -13.94 -27.10
#